data_AF-A0A5B6YVS6-F1
#
_entry.id   AF-A0A5B6YVS6-F1
#
_cell.length_a   1.000
_cell.length_b   1.000
_cell.length_c   1.000
_cell.angle_alpha   90.00
_cell.angle_beta   90.00
_cell.angle_gamma   90.00
#
_symmetry.space_group_name_H-M   'P 1'
#
loop_
_entity.id
_entity.type
_entity.pdbx_description
1 polymer ?
#
loop_
_entity_poly.entity_id
_entity_poly.type
_entity_poly.pdbx_seq_one_letter_code
_entity_poly.pdbx_strand_id
1 'polypeptide(L)'
;MFRSRFTIRPKFHPWSTRFSMEYGEEENGIVGRFLEAGAIFMSNIATKSECFKRKLFGLPSAQANFVKHVKAGMLLFLFEFERRELYGVFRACSNGSMNIVPHAFSSSRKQFPAQVRFTLLRDCRPLYEHEFRDAIKNNYFSLKKFNFGLFENQVRKLMWFNFHEF
;
A
#
# COMPACT_ATOMS: atom_id res chain seq x y z
N MET A 1 -18.93 37.84 -45.86
CA MET A 1 -18.70 36.57 -45.12
C MET A 1 -17.34 36.66 -44.43
N PHE A 2 -17.32 36.41 -43.12
CA PHE A 2 -16.32 36.88 -42.16
C PHE A 2 -14.91 36.25 -42.31
N ARG A 3 -13.86 37.08 -42.17
CA ARG A 3 -12.52 36.66 -41.74
C ARG A 3 -12.41 36.88 -40.23
N SER A 4 -12.34 35.82 -39.42
CA SER A 4 -12.04 35.95 -37.98
C SER A 4 -10.63 35.49 -37.66
N ARG A 5 -9.96 36.30 -36.84
CA ARG A 5 -8.58 36.16 -36.35
C ARG A 5 -8.38 34.89 -35.54
N PHE A 6 -7.21 34.26 -35.74
CA PHE A 6 -6.65 33.30 -34.82
C PHE A 6 -6.35 33.96 -33.46
N THR A 7 -6.92 33.42 -32.39
CA THR A 7 -6.35 33.57 -31.03
C THR A 7 -6.48 32.21 -30.35
N ILE A 8 -5.39 31.45 -30.31
CA ILE A 8 -5.32 30.21 -29.52
C ILE A 8 -5.09 30.64 -28.07
N ARG A 9 -6.13 30.54 -27.24
CA ARG A 9 -5.95 30.54 -25.78
C ARG A 9 -5.54 29.12 -25.37
N PRO A 10 -4.47 28.91 -24.58
CA PRO A 10 -4.17 27.59 -24.05
C PRO A 10 -5.27 27.19 -23.07
N LYS A 11 -5.96 26.08 -23.37
CA LYS A 11 -6.85 25.44 -22.39
C LYS A 11 -5.99 24.84 -21.30
N PHE A 12 -6.05 25.43 -20.11
CA PHE A 12 -5.65 24.79 -18.87
C PHE A 12 -6.40 23.46 -18.75
N HIS A 13 -5.67 22.33 -18.77
CA HIS A 13 -6.22 21.01 -18.47
C HIS A 13 -5.77 20.60 -17.05
N PRO A 14 -6.70 20.49 -16.07
CA PRO A 14 -6.39 19.98 -14.75
C PRO A 14 -6.16 18.46 -14.83
N TRP A 15 -4.98 18.02 -14.42
CA TRP A 15 -4.66 16.59 -14.39
C TRP A 15 -5.32 15.93 -13.19
N SER A 16 -6.51 15.40 -13.38
CA SER A 16 -7.08 14.36 -12.52
C SER A 16 -8.07 13.55 -13.32
N THR A 17 -7.77 12.26 -13.49
CA THR A 17 -8.66 11.13 -13.87
C THR A 17 -8.04 10.31 -15.00
N ARG A 18 -7.20 9.32 -14.63
CA ARG A 18 -7.13 8.04 -15.34
C ARG A 18 -6.34 7.05 -14.49
N PHE A 19 -7.04 6.27 -13.67
CA PHE A 19 -6.67 4.90 -13.29
C PHE A 19 -7.93 4.28 -12.65
N SER A 20 -8.95 4.07 -13.48
CA SER A 20 -9.95 3.04 -13.20
C SER A 20 -9.34 1.74 -13.73
N MET A 21 -8.95 0.85 -12.83
CA MET A 21 -8.59 -0.52 -13.18
C MET A 21 -9.91 -1.29 -13.20
N GLU A 22 -10.41 -1.58 -14.40
CA GLU A 22 -11.52 -2.53 -14.58
C GLU A 22 -11.00 -3.93 -14.23
N TYR A 23 -11.53 -4.52 -13.16
CA TYR A 23 -11.38 -5.95 -12.88
C TYR A 23 -12.63 -6.64 -13.42
N GLY A 24 -12.44 -7.50 -14.42
CA GLY A 24 -13.49 -8.39 -14.91
C GLY A 24 -13.85 -9.44 -13.86
N GLU A 25 -15.14 -9.71 -13.75
CA GLU A 25 -15.69 -10.82 -12.97
C GLU A 25 -15.56 -12.12 -13.78
N GLU A 26 -14.91 -13.13 -13.21
CA GLU A 26 -15.10 -14.52 -13.61
C GLU A 26 -15.21 -15.36 -12.33
N GLU A 27 -16.42 -15.88 -12.11
CA GLU A 27 -16.71 -16.82 -11.03
C GLU A 27 -16.40 -18.27 -11.45
N ASN A 28 -16.00 -19.04 -10.43
CA ASN A 28 -16.04 -20.50 -10.33
C ASN A 28 -14.98 -21.30 -11.09
N GLY A 29 -13.82 -21.41 -10.44
CA GLY A 29 -12.90 -22.52 -10.63
C GLY A 29 -11.53 -22.20 -10.05
N ILE A 30 -10.98 -23.16 -9.30
CA ILE A 30 -9.57 -23.24 -8.86
C ILE A 30 -9.28 -22.61 -7.49
N VAL A 31 -9.10 -23.49 -6.50
CA VAL A 31 -8.39 -23.31 -5.22
C VAL A 31 -6.90 -23.02 -5.47
N GLY A 32 -6.59 -22.05 -6.35
CA GLY A 32 -5.26 -21.87 -6.95
C GLY A 32 -5.05 -20.53 -7.67
N ARG A 33 -5.68 -19.46 -7.19
CA ARG A 33 -5.30 -18.09 -7.55
C ARG A 33 -4.56 -17.45 -6.37
N PHE A 34 -3.22 -17.44 -6.44
CA PHE A 34 -2.34 -16.50 -5.73
C PHE A 34 -2.81 -16.04 -4.34
N LEU A 35 -2.63 -16.89 -3.31
CA LEU A 35 -2.84 -16.47 -1.92
C LEU A 35 -1.77 -15.42 -1.58
N GLU A 36 -2.13 -14.14 -1.67
CA GLU A 36 -1.36 -13.08 -1.05
C GLU A 36 -1.19 -13.42 0.43
N ALA A 37 0.04 -13.74 0.84
CA ALA A 37 0.39 -14.14 2.20
C ALA A 37 0.68 -12.91 3.09
N GLY A 38 0.88 -11.75 2.47
CA GLY A 38 1.15 -10.50 3.15
C GLY A 38 0.86 -9.28 2.30
N ALA A 39 1.09 -8.11 2.88
CA ALA A 39 0.85 -6.83 2.23
C ALA A 39 1.81 -5.74 2.71
N ILE A 40 2.14 -4.80 1.81
CA ILE A 40 2.85 -3.56 2.10
C ILE A 40 1.84 -2.41 2.16
N PHE A 41 1.75 -1.74 3.30
CA PHE A 41 1.02 -0.49 3.46
C PHE A 41 1.94 0.71 3.25
N MET A 42 1.37 1.85 2.89
CA MET A 42 2.12 3.07 2.58
C MET A 42 1.88 4.13 3.64
N SER A 43 2.93 4.85 4.02
CA SER A 43 2.83 6.06 4.86
C SER A 43 3.83 7.12 4.40
N ASN A 44 3.72 8.32 4.95
CA ASN A 44 4.77 9.33 4.89
C ASN A 44 5.29 9.65 6.30
N ILE A 45 6.27 10.55 6.40
CA ILE A 45 6.82 11.00 7.70
C ILE A 45 5.69 11.51 8.63
N ALA A 46 4.71 12.21 8.09
CA ALA A 46 3.61 12.79 8.88
C ALA A 46 2.64 11.72 9.45
N THR A 47 2.30 10.68 8.69
CA THR A 47 1.32 9.66 9.12
C THR A 47 1.95 8.45 9.81
N LYS A 48 3.24 8.18 9.59
CA LYS A 48 3.95 7.02 10.17
C LYS A 48 3.82 6.95 11.69
N SER A 49 4.01 8.07 12.39
CA SER A 49 3.93 8.10 13.86
C SER A 49 2.55 7.66 14.35
N GLU A 50 1.49 8.11 13.67
CA GLU A 50 0.11 7.73 14.02
C GLU A 50 -0.17 6.26 13.71
N CYS A 51 0.36 5.71 12.60
CA CYS A 51 0.26 4.28 12.30
C CYS A 51 0.73 3.42 13.48
N PHE A 52 1.91 3.74 14.04
CA PHE A 52 2.48 2.99 15.16
C PHE A 52 1.75 3.24 16.48
N LYS A 53 1.43 4.49 16.80
CA LYS A 53 0.70 4.84 18.03
C LYS A 53 -0.66 4.14 18.12
N ARG A 54 -1.40 4.08 17.01
CA ARG A 54 -2.74 3.46 16.96
C ARG A 54 -2.72 1.97 16.62
N LYS A 55 -1.56 1.42 16.25
CA LYS A 55 -1.43 0.06 15.70
C LYS A 55 -2.38 -0.19 14.52
N LEU A 56 -2.44 0.78 13.62
CA LEU A 56 -3.41 0.87 12.53
C LEU A 56 -2.71 1.27 11.23
N PHE A 57 -2.87 0.48 10.18
CA PHE A 57 -2.53 0.92 8.83
C PHE A 57 -3.78 1.35 8.07
N GLY A 58 -3.62 2.34 7.20
CA GLY A 58 -4.71 2.90 6.42
C GLY A 58 -4.28 3.21 5.00
N LEU A 59 -5.19 2.98 4.05
CA LEU A 59 -5.10 3.39 2.64
C LEU A 59 -6.32 4.24 2.27
N PRO A 60 -6.23 5.03 1.18
CA PRO A 60 -7.39 5.75 0.64
C PRO A 60 -8.54 4.79 0.28
N SER A 61 -9.76 5.32 0.22
CA SER A 61 -10.97 4.53 -0.12
C SER A 61 -10.88 3.78 -1.45
N ALA A 62 -10.14 4.32 -2.42
CA ALA A 62 -9.89 3.66 -3.70
C ALA A 62 -9.19 2.29 -3.57
N GLN A 63 -8.55 2.01 -2.42
CA GLN A 63 -7.90 0.73 -2.12
C GLN A 63 -8.74 -0.18 -1.22
N ALA A 64 -10.03 0.12 -1.03
CA ALA A 64 -10.91 -0.69 -0.18
C ALA A 64 -10.97 -2.16 -0.62
N ASN A 65 -11.02 -2.43 -1.92
CA ASN A 65 -11.04 -3.80 -2.43
C ASN A 65 -9.76 -4.55 -2.09
N PHE A 66 -8.58 -3.92 -2.24
CA PHE A 66 -7.31 -4.50 -1.80
C PHE A 66 -7.33 -4.79 -0.29
N VAL A 67 -7.69 -3.81 0.54
CA VAL A 67 -7.68 -3.97 2.00
C VAL A 67 -8.64 -5.06 2.48
N LYS A 68 -9.81 -5.25 1.85
CA LYS A 68 -10.74 -6.35 2.19
C LYS A 68 -10.13 -7.75 2.04
N HIS A 69 -9.11 -7.92 1.21
CA HIS A 69 -8.39 -9.19 1.06
C HIS A 69 -7.38 -9.44 2.19
N VAL A 70 -6.99 -8.41 2.93
CA VAL A 70 -6.13 -8.56 4.11
C VAL A 70 -6.93 -9.25 5.22
N LYS A 71 -6.47 -10.42 5.66
CA LYS A 71 -7.05 -11.21 6.74
C LYS A 71 -6.19 -11.18 7.99
N ALA A 72 -6.85 -11.31 9.14
CA ALA A 72 -6.14 -11.52 10.40
C ALA A 72 -5.17 -12.70 10.27
N GLY A 73 -3.94 -12.52 10.77
CA GLY A 73 -2.86 -13.48 10.67
C GLY A 73 -1.83 -13.21 9.57
N MET A 74 -2.19 -12.46 8.51
CA MET A 74 -1.25 -12.10 7.44
C MET A 74 -0.09 -11.23 7.94
N LEU A 75 1.07 -11.34 7.30
CA LEU A 75 2.23 -10.49 7.61
C LEU A 75 2.13 -9.17 6.86
N LEU A 76 2.37 -8.08 7.60
CA LEU A 76 2.26 -6.72 7.11
C LEU A 76 3.59 -5.99 7.25
N PHE A 77 3.84 -5.10 6.31
CA PHE A 77 4.98 -4.18 6.30
C PHE A 77 4.47 -2.76 6.05
N LEU A 78 5.20 -1.75 6.52
CA LEU A 78 4.90 -0.34 6.28
C LEU A 78 6.05 0.29 5.50
N PHE A 79 5.80 0.70 4.27
CA PHE A 79 6.75 1.48 3.48
C PHE A 79 6.50 2.98 3.69
N GLU A 80 7.49 3.66 4.26
CA GLU A 80 7.55 5.11 4.36
C GLU A 80 8.23 5.64 3.08
N PHE A 81 7.46 6.31 2.21
CA PHE A 81 7.92 6.58 0.85
C PHE A 81 8.84 7.79 0.70
N GLU A 82 8.89 8.71 1.68
CA GLU A 82 9.75 9.90 1.60
C GLU A 82 11.22 9.53 1.84
N ARG A 83 11.49 8.60 2.77
CA ARG A 83 12.84 8.02 3.02
C ARG A 83 13.08 6.70 2.30
N ARG A 84 12.05 6.11 1.71
CA ARG A 84 12.08 4.78 1.05
C ARG A 84 12.54 3.67 1.97
N GLU A 85 11.94 3.65 3.16
CA GLU A 85 12.23 2.73 4.25
C GLU A 85 11.05 1.77 4.45
N LEU A 86 11.32 0.48 4.53
CA LEU A 86 10.35 -0.56 4.85
C LEU A 86 10.50 -0.96 6.32
N TYR A 87 9.43 -0.72 7.07
CA TYR A 87 9.29 -1.09 8.47
C TYR A 87 8.52 -2.40 8.59
N GLY A 88 8.92 -3.22 9.55
CA GLY A 88 8.37 -4.54 9.79
C GLY A 88 9.14 -5.22 10.93
N VAL A 89 8.69 -6.38 11.41
CA VAL A 89 7.58 -7.18 10.87
C VAL A 89 6.33 -7.02 11.73
N PHE A 90 5.17 -6.83 11.09
CA PHE A 90 3.88 -6.73 11.77
C PHE A 90 2.97 -7.91 11.39
N ARG A 91 2.03 -8.25 12.27
CA ARG A 91 0.99 -9.24 12.01
C ARG A 91 -0.37 -8.56 12.02
N ALA A 92 -1.20 -8.80 11.00
CA ALA A 92 -2.59 -8.35 10.98
C ALA A 92 -3.33 -8.98 12.17
N CYS A 93 -3.94 -8.18 13.04
CA CYS A 93 -4.76 -8.65 14.15
C CYS A 93 -6.25 -8.36 13.95
N SER A 94 -6.62 -7.82 12.78
CA SER A 94 -7.99 -7.75 12.28
C SER A 94 -8.02 -8.10 10.80
N ASN A 95 -9.20 -8.42 10.27
CA ASN A 95 -9.43 -8.32 8.84
C ASN A 95 -9.36 -6.84 8.42
N GLY A 96 -9.04 -6.59 7.15
CA GLY A 96 -9.15 -5.27 6.58
C GLY A 96 -10.60 -4.86 6.41
N SER A 97 -10.92 -3.62 6.78
CA SER A 97 -12.28 -3.07 6.74
C SER A 97 -12.24 -1.56 6.59
N MET A 98 -13.39 -0.95 6.31
CA MET A 98 -13.52 0.50 6.27
C MET A 98 -13.73 1.05 7.69
N ASN A 99 -13.02 2.14 8.02
CA ASN A 99 -13.20 2.95 9.22
C ASN A 99 -13.16 2.17 10.55
N ILE A 100 -12.22 1.22 10.70
CA ILE A 100 -11.99 0.50 11.98
C ILE A 100 -11.76 1.50 13.14
N VAL A 101 -10.99 2.55 12.88
CA VAL A 101 -10.90 3.75 13.71
C VAL A 101 -11.37 4.93 12.87
N PRO A 102 -12.62 5.40 13.08
CA PRO A 102 -13.13 6.59 12.44
C PRO A 102 -12.24 7.80 12.73
N HIS A 103 -12.10 8.70 11.74
CA HIS A 103 -11.31 9.93 11.85
C HIS A 103 -9.81 9.74 12.18
N ALA A 104 -9.26 8.53 12.05
CA ALA A 104 -7.82 8.34 12.07
C ALA A 104 -7.14 9.16 10.97
N PHE A 105 -5.93 9.65 11.25
CA PHE A 105 -5.17 10.50 10.34
C PHE A 105 -5.85 11.83 10.02
N SER A 106 -6.68 12.37 10.92
CA SER A 106 -7.39 13.64 10.71
C SER A 106 -6.48 14.86 10.51
N SER A 107 -5.23 14.78 11.00
CA SER A 107 -4.20 15.82 10.78
C SER A 107 -3.60 15.78 9.37
N SER A 108 -3.81 14.70 8.61
CA SER A 108 -3.40 14.59 7.22
C SER A 108 -4.39 15.28 6.29
N ARG A 109 -3.88 15.90 5.21
CA ARG A 109 -4.71 16.44 4.10
C ARG A 109 -5.50 15.36 3.35
N LYS A 110 -5.13 14.09 3.51
CA LYS A 110 -5.80 12.93 2.90
C LYS A 110 -6.37 12.03 3.98
N GLN A 111 -7.51 11.42 3.69
CA GLN A 111 -8.15 10.42 4.54
C GLN A 111 -7.70 9.01 4.17
N PHE A 112 -7.64 8.12 5.17
CA PHE A 112 -7.24 6.72 4.99
C PHE A 112 -8.27 5.77 5.64
N PRO A 113 -9.48 5.67 5.07
CA PRO A 113 -10.57 4.91 5.65
C PRO A 113 -10.44 3.39 5.44
N ALA A 114 -9.67 2.90 4.46
CA ALA A 114 -9.47 1.47 4.26
C ALA A 114 -8.37 0.98 5.21
N GLN A 115 -8.74 0.30 6.29
CA GLN A 115 -7.88 0.11 7.46
C GLN A 115 -7.69 -1.35 7.85
N VAL A 116 -6.58 -1.63 8.55
CA VAL A 116 -6.29 -2.90 9.20
C VAL A 116 -5.54 -2.64 10.51
N ARG A 117 -5.89 -3.35 11.59
CA ARG A 117 -5.10 -3.33 12.83
C ARG A 117 -3.97 -4.34 12.76
N PHE A 118 -2.87 -4.03 13.44
CA PHE A 118 -1.72 -4.91 13.52
C PHE A 118 -1.19 -5.05 14.95
N THR A 119 -0.36 -6.06 15.16
CA THR A 119 0.53 -6.19 16.30
C THR A 119 1.97 -6.20 15.80
N LEU A 120 2.88 -5.59 16.55
CA LEU A 120 4.32 -5.74 16.31
C LEU A 120 4.71 -7.20 16.55
N LEU A 121 5.30 -7.85 15.55
CA LEU A 121 5.82 -9.21 15.68
C LEU A 121 7.28 -9.17 16.15
N ARG A 122 8.08 -8.27 15.57
CA ARG A 122 9.47 -8.05 15.95
C ARG A 122 9.87 -6.61 15.69
N ASP A 123 10.63 -6.03 16.61
CA ASP A 123 11.29 -4.75 16.40
C ASP A 123 12.59 -4.97 15.61
N CYS A 124 12.69 -4.36 14.44
CA CYS A 124 13.80 -4.48 13.50
C CYS A 124 14.18 -3.08 12.99
N ARG A 125 15.44 -2.91 12.57
CA ARG A 125 15.81 -1.70 11.83
C ARG A 125 15.00 -1.62 10.53
N PRO A 126 14.64 -0.42 10.05
CA PRO A 126 14.04 -0.30 8.73
C PRO A 126 15.03 -0.78 7.65
N LEU A 127 14.47 -1.38 6.59
CA LEU A 127 15.22 -1.71 5.38
C LEU A 127 15.07 -0.59 4.35
N TYR A 128 16.16 -0.10 3.81
CA TYR A 128 16.14 0.78 2.66
C TYR A 128 15.70 0.02 1.41
N GLU A 129 15.10 0.75 0.46
CA GLU A 129 14.60 0.10 -0.74
C GLU A 129 15.61 -0.72 -1.52
N HIS A 130 16.86 -0.27 -1.62
CA HIS A 130 17.88 -1.02 -2.34
C HIS A 130 18.15 -2.40 -1.70
N GLU A 131 17.91 -2.56 -0.39
CA GLU A 131 18.12 -3.81 0.36
C GLU A 131 17.01 -4.82 0.05
N PHE A 132 15.75 -4.39 -0.02
CA PHE A 132 14.62 -5.29 -0.22
C PHE A 132 14.07 -5.35 -1.65
N ARG A 133 14.53 -4.48 -2.56
CA ARG A 133 13.99 -4.33 -3.92
C ARG A 133 13.87 -5.67 -4.65
N ASP A 134 14.90 -6.50 -4.56
CA ASP A 134 14.94 -7.80 -5.24
C ASP A 134 13.97 -8.82 -4.63
N ALA A 135 13.60 -8.69 -3.36
CA ALA A 135 12.60 -9.54 -2.73
C ALA A 135 11.22 -9.39 -3.36
N ILE A 136 10.89 -8.17 -3.82
CA ILE A 136 9.61 -7.82 -4.43
C ILE A 136 9.76 -7.32 -5.87
N LYS A 137 10.84 -7.71 -6.57
CA LYS A 137 11.18 -7.20 -7.92
C LYS A 137 10.01 -7.23 -8.90
N ASN A 138 9.23 -8.30 -8.87
CA ASN A 138 8.09 -8.52 -9.76
C ASN A 138 6.86 -7.66 -9.43
N ASN A 139 6.85 -6.96 -8.29
CA ASN A 139 5.77 -6.06 -7.93
C ASN A 139 5.93 -4.68 -8.59
N TYR A 140 7.14 -4.31 -9.01
CA TYR A 140 7.41 -3.01 -9.61
C TYR A 140 6.83 -2.90 -11.02
N PHE A 141 5.98 -1.90 -11.24
CA PHE A 141 5.45 -1.54 -12.56
C PHE A 141 6.05 -0.23 -13.10
N SER A 142 6.92 0.40 -12.32
CA SER A 142 7.78 1.52 -12.74
C SER A 142 9.02 1.57 -11.84
N LEU A 143 9.95 2.49 -12.12
CA LEU A 143 11.19 2.64 -11.34
C LEU A 143 11.00 2.81 -9.82
N LYS A 144 9.88 3.42 -9.41
CA LYS A 144 9.61 3.80 -8.00
C LYS A 144 8.24 3.38 -7.47
N LYS A 145 7.45 2.62 -8.25
CA LYS A 145 6.09 2.20 -7.84
C LYS A 145 5.94 0.69 -8.00
N PHE A 146 5.30 0.08 -7.01
CA PHE A 146 5.08 -1.35 -6.93
C PHE A 146 3.69 -1.68 -6.38
N ASN A 147 3.19 -2.88 -6.69
CA ASN A 147 1.94 -3.43 -6.16
C ASN A 147 2.13 -3.91 -4.72
N PHE A 148 1.09 -3.75 -3.90
CA PHE A 148 1.18 -3.90 -2.44
C PHE A 148 1.02 -5.34 -1.93
N GLY A 149 0.35 -6.21 -2.67
CA GLY A 149 0.18 -7.62 -2.32
C GLY A 149 1.49 -8.40 -2.38
N LEU A 150 1.70 -9.30 -1.43
CA LEU A 150 2.92 -10.13 -1.35
C LEU A 150 2.57 -11.61 -1.40
N PHE A 151 3.28 -12.36 -2.24
CA PHE A 151 3.27 -13.81 -2.21
C PHE A 151 4.14 -14.37 -1.08
N GLU A 152 3.90 -15.62 -0.70
CA GLU A 152 4.60 -16.29 0.41
C GLU A 152 6.13 -16.23 0.27
N ASN A 153 6.67 -16.47 -0.93
CA ASN A 153 8.11 -16.40 -1.19
C ASN A 153 8.68 -14.98 -0.99
N GLN A 154 7.91 -13.93 -1.29
CA GLN A 154 8.31 -12.54 -1.06
C GLN A 154 8.30 -12.21 0.42
N VAL A 155 7.25 -12.63 1.13
CA VAL A 155 7.16 -12.50 2.59
C VAL A 155 8.35 -13.20 3.26
N ARG A 156 8.69 -14.43 2.87
CA ARG A 156 9.85 -15.16 3.39
C ARG A 156 11.17 -14.43 3.15
N LYS A 157 11.38 -13.86 1.96
CA LYS A 157 12.58 -13.07 1.66
C LYS A 157 12.66 -11.81 2.52
N LEU A 158 11.55 -11.07 2.67
CA LEU A 158 11.51 -9.88 3.54
C LEU A 158 11.75 -10.25 5.00
N MET A 159 11.18 -11.36 5.48
CA MET A 159 11.46 -11.90 6.81
C MET A 159 12.95 -12.22 6.96
N TRP A 160 13.59 -12.84 5.97
CA TRP A 160 15.01 -13.18 6.07
C TRP A 160 15.90 -11.97 6.42
N PHE A 161 15.74 -10.85 5.71
CA PHE A 161 16.47 -9.60 6.00
C PHE A 161 16.22 -9.09 7.43
N ASN A 162 14.99 -9.21 7.93
CA ASN A 162 14.60 -8.74 9.26
C ASN A 162 15.09 -9.65 10.40
N PHE A 163 15.48 -10.90 10.12
CA PHE A 163 15.80 -11.89 11.14
C PHE A 163 17.29 -12.30 11.19
N HIS A 164 18.07 -12.02 10.14
CA HIS A 164 19.42 -12.55 9.99
C HIS A 164 20.53 -11.54 9.66
N GLU A 165 20.25 -10.23 9.68
CA GLU A 165 21.32 -9.23 9.64
C GLU A 165 21.77 -8.84 11.05
N PHE A 166 23.04 -9.14 11.34
CA PHE A 166 23.84 -8.68 12.47
C PHE A 166 25.05 -7.93 11.93
#